data_AF-A0A965Y8E7-F1
#
_entry.id   AF-A0A965Y8E7-F1
#
_cell.length_a   1.000
_cell.length_b   1.000
_cell.length_c   1.000
_cell.angle_alpha   90.00
_cell.angle_beta   90.00
_cell.angle_gamma   90.00
#
_symmetry.space_group_name_H-M   'P 1'
#
loop_
_entity.id
_entity.type
_entity.pdbx_description
1 polymer ?
#
loop_
_entity_poly.entity_id
_entity_poly.type
_entity_poly.pdbx_seq_one_letter_code
_entity_poly.pdbx_strand_id
1 'polypeptide(L)'
;MSKNILNLISKIINYKIIESGKFIFRNLNEEERKDLVNSGDLIWKMIEDAYESQGGYEGAKSAEQLIDKSYMWRLVSLNHPTENKSIPLVVNVYRNKFGLKRVATAVTQNKTDFMLKTYKNEGKGAELQNKIRNIREKDGAFYSDYNSIGKDALKKIYKDDLDKCWTEVSGLSEKFLLNNVPEAKNYKIPYKIIKKVFGDEAFLEDDDTDGYTYTRIIGGNKHKKRAYGTIKI
;
A
#
# COMPACT_ATOMS: atom_id res chain seq x y z
N MET A 1 27.26 -12.35 -17.68
CA MET A 1 26.27 -11.93 -16.65
C MET A 1 26.86 -12.28 -15.29
N SER A 2 26.94 -11.35 -14.32
CA SER A 2 27.64 -11.66 -13.06
C SER A 2 26.91 -12.76 -12.27
N LYS A 3 27.67 -13.63 -11.59
CA LYS A 3 27.15 -14.77 -10.81
C LYS A 3 26.09 -14.33 -9.78
N ASN A 4 26.22 -13.11 -9.27
CA ASN A 4 25.27 -12.49 -8.34
C ASN A 4 23.91 -12.16 -8.97
N ILE A 5 23.88 -11.75 -10.24
CA ILE A 5 22.63 -11.46 -10.96
C ILE A 5 21.85 -12.76 -11.23
N LEU A 6 22.53 -13.82 -11.65
CA LEU A 6 21.88 -15.12 -11.89
C LEU A 6 21.34 -15.71 -10.58
N ASN A 7 22.04 -15.51 -9.45
CA ASN A 7 21.60 -15.99 -8.14
C ASN A 7 20.44 -15.15 -7.56
N LEU A 8 20.37 -13.85 -7.87
CA LEU A 8 19.21 -13.01 -7.50
C LEU A 8 18.00 -13.36 -8.36
N ILE A 9 18.19 -13.56 -9.67
CA ILE A 9 17.12 -13.96 -10.58
C ILE A 9 16.57 -15.33 -10.21
N SER A 10 17.40 -16.32 -9.89
CA SER A 10 16.92 -17.63 -9.43
C SER A 10 16.14 -17.50 -8.11
N LYS A 11 16.58 -16.63 -7.19
CA LYS A 11 15.84 -16.35 -5.95
C LYS A 11 14.49 -15.69 -6.23
N ILE A 12 14.45 -14.61 -7.02
CA ILE A 12 13.22 -13.86 -7.40
C ILE A 12 12.24 -14.74 -8.17
N ILE A 13 12.70 -15.54 -9.14
CA ILE A 13 11.85 -16.47 -9.89
C ILE A 13 11.25 -17.54 -8.97
N ASN A 14 11.97 -17.97 -7.93
CA ASN A 14 11.48 -18.93 -6.94
C ASN A 14 10.57 -18.31 -5.87
N TYR A 15 10.49 -16.99 -5.79
CA TYR A 15 9.52 -16.32 -4.94
C TYR A 15 8.15 -16.33 -5.63
N LYS A 16 7.27 -17.24 -5.21
CA LYS A 16 5.85 -17.16 -5.55
C LYS A 16 5.25 -16.04 -4.71
N ILE A 17 4.52 -15.08 -5.30
CA ILE A 17 3.65 -14.19 -4.52
C ILE A 17 2.59 -15.09 -3.91
N ILE A 18 2.64 -15.27 -2.59
CA ILE A 18 1.56 -15.97 -1.88
C ILE A 18 0.43 -14.97 -1.75
N GLU A 19 -0.75 -15.52 -1.97
CA GLU A 19 -2.06 -14.94 -1.78
C GLU A 19 -2.09 -13.71 -0.90
N SER A 20 -2.85 -12.70 -1.34
CA SER A 20 -3.24 -11.62 -0.44
C SER A 20 -4.09 -12.20 0.68
N GLY A 21 -3.49 -12.44 1.84
CA GLY A 21 -4.20 -12.83 3.04
C GLY A 21 -5.16 -11.72 3.43
N LYS A 22 -6.46 -12.03 3.47
CA LYS A 22 -7.48 -11.14 4.02
C LYS A 22 -7.75 -11.57 5.45
N PHE A 23 -7.29 -10.79 6.40
CA PHE A 23 -7.60 -10.99 7.80
C PHE A 23 -8.86 -10.19 8.12
N ILE A 24 -9.98 -10.87 8.34
CA ILE A 24 -11.26 -10.23 8.69
C ILE A 24 -11.43 -10.36 10.21
N PHE A 25 -11.60 -9.25 10.92
CA PHE A 25 -11.59 -9.24 12.39
C PHE A 25 -12.97 -9.38 13.05
N ARG A 26 -13.99 -9.75 12.28
CA ARG A 26 -15.30 -10.04 12.84
C ARG A 26 -15.26 -11.38 13.56
N ASN A 27 -15.67 -11.37 14.83
CA ASN A 27 -15.89 -12.57 15.64
C ASN A 27 -14.64 -13.44 15.86
N LEU A 28 -13.45 -12.84 15.90
CA LEU A 28 -12.25 -13.58 16.30
C LEU A 28 -12.42 -14.12 17.71
N ASN A 29 -12.07 -15.38 17.92
CA ASN A 29 -11.91 -15.91 19.26
C ASN A 29 -10.59 -15.41 19.90
N GLU A 30 -10.39 -15.69 21.19
CA GLU A 30 -9.20 -15.22 21.92
C GLU A 30 -7.88 -15.78 21.37
N GLU A 31 -7.87 -17.00 20.84
CA GLU A 31 -6.68 -17.65 20.28
C GLU A 31 -6.32 -17.05 18.92
N GLU A 32 -7.30 -16.90 18.02
CA GLU A 32 -7.14 -16.20 16.75
C GLU A 32 -6.67 -14.76 16.95
N ARG A 33 -7.19 -14.08 17.98
CA ARG A 33 -6.74 -12.73 18.35
C ARG A 33 -5.29 -12.73 18.82
N LYS A 34 -4.84 -13.70 19.61
CA LYS A 34 -3.44 -13.80 20.06
C LYS A 34 -2.48 -14.03 18.88
N ASP A 35 -2.82 -14.92 17.96
CA ASP A 35 -2.02 -15.15 16.75
C ASP A 35 -1.96 -13.90 15.85
N LEU A 36 -3.07 -13.17 15.78
CA LEU A 36 -3.14 -11.89 15.08
C LEU A 36 -2.35 -10.78 15.74
N VAL A 37 -2.24 -10.74 17.08
CA VAL A 37 -1.39 -9.78 17.79
C VAL A 37 0.08 -10.08 17.51
N ASN A 38 0.50 -11.35 17.52
CA ASN A 38 1.86 -11.75 17.17
C ASN A 38 2.25 -11.34 15.73
N SER A 39 1.32 -11.47 14.79
CA SER A 39 1.48 -10.96 13.41
C SER A 39 1.26 -9.44 13.31
N GLY A 40 0.53 -8.89 14.28
CA GLY A 40 0.06 -7.52 14.39
C GLY A 40 1.18 -6.56 14.73
N ASP A 41 2.16 -6.98 15.52
CA ASP A 41 3.35 -6.17 15.81
C ASP A 41 4.14 -5.83 14.54
N LEU A 42 4.29 -6.81 13.64
CA LEU A 42 4.96 -6.60 12.35
C LEU A 42 4.18 -5.63 11.46
N ILE A 43 2.86 -5.80 11.39
CA ILE A 43 1.98 -4.92 10.62
C ILE A 43 1.95 -3.51 11.21
N TRP A 44 1.84 -3.40 12.54
CA TRP A 44 1.88 -2.16 13.28
C TRP A 44 3.19 -1.44 13.00
N LYS A 45 4.32 -2.13 13.11
CA LYS A 45 5.63 -1.58 12.79
C LYS A 45 5.71 -1.09 11.35
N MET A 46 5.22 -1.85 10.37
CA MET A 46 5.21 -1.41 8.97
C MET A 46 4.40 -0.13 8.77
N ILE A 47 3.25 -0.01 9.45
CA ILE A 47 2.41 1.18 9.40
C ILE A 47 3.09 2.36 10.08
N GLU A 48 3.64 2.19 11.29
CA GLU A 48 4.37 3.25 11.99
C GLU A 48 5.56 3.75 11.17
N ASP A 49 6.41 2.84 10.67
CA ASP A 49 7.58 3.17 9.86
C ASP A 49 7.16 3.91 8.55
N ALA A 50 6.01 3.57 7.96
CA ALA A 50 5.50 4.25 6.77
C ALA A 50 4.97 5.66 7.04
N TYR A 51 4.52 5.94 8.25
CA TYR A 51 3.95 7.22 8.66
C TYR A 51 4.90 8.03 9.58
N GLU A 52 6.11 7.53 9.86
CA GLU A 52 7.12 8.18 10.70
C GLU A 52 7.39 9.63 10.29
N SER A 53 7.54 9.89 8.99
CA SER A 53 7.73 11.25 8.44
C SER A 53 6.58 12.23 8.70
N GLN A 54 5.41 11.73 9.14
CA GLN A 54 4.22 12.50 9.51
C GLN A 54 4.00 12.53 11.04
N GLY A 55 4.94 12.02 11.83
CA GLY A 55 4.81 11.88 13.29
C GLY A 55 4.18 10.56 13.75
N GLY A 56 4.12 9.56 12.87
CA GLY A 56 3.53 8.24 13.15
C GLY A 56 2.08 8.10 12.66
N TYR A 57 1.50 6.91 12.82
CA TYR A 57 0.14 6.64 12.39
C TYR A 57 -0.88 7.03 13.47
N GLU A 58 -1.66 8.08 13.22
CA GLU A 58 -2.63 8.57 14.21
C GLU A 58 -3.85 7.67 14.42
N GLY A 59 -4.11 6.73 13.50
CA GLY A 59 -5.32 5.91 13.53
C GLY A 59 -5.37 4.91 14.68
N ALA A 60 -4.22 4.56 15.26
CA ALA A 60 -4.04 3.66 16.40
C ALA A 60 -2.76 4.03 17.17
N LYS A 61 -2.55 3.46 18.37
CA LYS A 61 -1.37 3.68 19.23
C LYS A 61 -0.65 2.37 19.57
N SER A 62 -1.20 1.24 19.17
CA SER A 62 -0.63 -0.09 19.33
C SER A 62 -1.22 -1.04 18.29
N ALA A 63 -0.63 -2.24 18.16
CA ALA A 63 -1.15 -3.30 17.32
C ALA A 63 -2.58 -3.71 17.72
N GLU A 64 -2.87 -3.83 19.01
CA GLU A 64 -4.20 -4.17 19.54
C GLU A 64 -5.23 -3.12 19.17
N GLN A 65 -4.90 -1.84 19.37
CA GLN A 65 -5.81 -0.76 19.00
C GLN A 65 -6.02 -0.69 17.49
N LEU A 66 -5.00 -1.05 16.69
CA LEU A 66 -5.14 -1.16 15.25
C LEU A 66 -6.11 -2.29 14.88
N ILE A 67 -6.00 -3.47 15.50
CA ILE A 67 -6.93 -4.60 15.30
C ILE A 67 -8.36 -4.17 15.64
N ASP A 68 -8.56 -3.60 16.83
CA ASP A 68 -9.88 -3.21 17.33
C ASP A 68 -10.58 -2.17 16.44
N LYS A 69 -9.82 -1.23 15.88
CA LYS A 69 -10.34 -0.19 15.00
C LYS A 69 -10.45 -0.62 13.54
N SER A 70 -9.95 -1.80 13.19
CA SER A 70 -9.93 -2.31 11.83
C SER A 70 -11.07 -3.28 11.59
N TYR A 71 -11.56 -3.28 10.36
CA TYR A 71 -12.49 -4.29 9.89
C TYR A 71 -11.76 -5.48 9.26
N MET A 72 -10.76 -5.16 8.45
CA MET A 72 -9.97 -6.12 7.70
C MET A 72 -8.58 -5.56 7.45
N TRP A 73 -7.58 -6.44 7.43
CA TRP A 73 -6.29 -6.15 6.80
C TRP A 73 -6.10 -7.00 5.55
N ARG A 74 -5.45 -6.42 4.53
CA ARG A 74 -4.94 -7.15 3.37
C ARG A 74 -3.41 -7.08 3.43
N LEU A 75 -2.78 -8.22 3.71
CA LEU A 75 -1.33 -8.36 3.73
C LEU A 75 -0.90 -9.10 2.45
N VAL A 76 0.11 -8.58 1.77
CA VAL A 76 0.82 -9.29 0.72
C VAL A 76 2.21 -9.58 1.24
N SER A 77 2.58 -10.86 1.21
CA SER A 77 3.88 -11.33 1.68
C SER A 77 4.55 -12.20 0.64
N LEU A 78 5.86 -12.34 0.80
CA LEU A 78 6.74 -13.09 -0.06
C LEU A 78 7.35 -14.24 0.75
N ASN A 79 7.11 -15.51 0.39
CA ASN A 79 7.74 -16.62 1.14
C ASN A 79 9.18 -16.80 0.72
N HIS A 80 10.07 -16.78 1.70
CA HIS A 80 11.45 -17.18 1.54
C HIS A 80 11.51 -18.65 1.12
N PRO A 81 12.13 -18.98 -0.03
CA PRO A 81 12.09 -20.34 -0.58
C PRO A 81 12.81 -21.38 0.30
N THR A 82 13.68 -20.94 1.21
CA THR A 82 14.53 -21.84 2.02
C THR A 82 14.40 -21.66 3.53
N GLU A 83 13.72 -20.60 4.01
CA GLU A 83 13.74 -20.25 5.45
C GLU A 83 12.40 -20.40 6.16
N ASN A 84 11.38 -20.96 5.49
CA ASN A 84 9.99 -21.01 5.98
C ASN A 84 9.54 -19.66 6.60
N LYS A 85 10.01 -18.56 6.01
CA LYS A 85 9.85 -17.20 6.53
C LYS A 85 9.07 -16.39 5.52
N SER A 86 8.06 -15.66 5.98
CA SER A 86 7.30 -14.75 5.12
C SER A 86 7.82 -13.32 5.29
N ILE A 87 8.05 -12.63 4.17
CA ILE A 87 8.51 -11.24 4.15
C ILE A 87 7.32 -10.37 3.77
N PRO A 88 6.80 -9.51 4.67
CA PRO A 88 5.67 -8.68 4.33
C PRO A 88 6.10 -7.59 3.34
N LEU A 89 5.32 -7.42 2.29
CA LEU A 89 5.57 -6.47 1.21
C LEU A 89 4.65 -5.28 1.28
N VAL A 90 3.36 -5.52 1.51
CA VAL A 90 2.32 -4.49 1.55
C VAL A 90 1.31 -4.84 2.61
N VAL A 91 0.91 -3.86 3.40
CA VAL A 91 -0.28 -3.96 4.23
C VAL A 91 -1.23 -2.82 3.93
N ASN A 92 -2.51 -3.17 3.75
CA ASN A 92 -3.61 -2.23 3.70
C ASN A 92 -4.58 -2.49 4.85
N VAL A 93 -4.93 -1.43 5.55
CA VAL A 93 -5.86 -1.46 6.68
C VAL A 93 -7.20 -0.89 6.23
N TYR A 94 -8.29 -1.60 6.52
CA TYR A 94 -9.63 -1.22 6.12
C TYR A 94 -10.56 -1.07 7.32
N ARG A 95 -11.52 -0.15 7.21
CA ARG A 95 -12.64 0.03 8.14
C ARG A 95 -13.96 -0.16 7.39
N ASN A 96 -14.96 -0.70 8.07
CA ASN A 96 -16.31 -0.81 7.54
C ASN A 96 -17.05 0.52 7.78
N LYS A 97 -16.86 1.49 6.88
CA LYS A 97 -17.43 2.84 6.95
C LYS A 97 -17.91 3.25 5.56
N PHE A 98 -19.22 3.25 5.35
CA PHE A 98 -19.90 3.49 4.07
C PHE A 98 -19.37 2.57 2.97
N GLY A 99 -19.48 1.26 3.23
CA GLY A 99 -18.72 0.23 2.52
C GLY A 99 -17.33 0.06 3.11
N LEU A 100 -16.40 -0.43 2.30
CA LEU A 100 -15.07 -0.79 2.75
C LEU A 100 -14.09 0.37 2.49
N LYS A 101 -13.75 1.12 3.55
CA LYS A 101 -12.82 2.25 3.46
C LYS A 101 -11.40 1.80 3.78
N ARG A 102 -10.44 2.00 2.87
CA ARG A 102 -9.01 1.89 3.20
C ARG A 102 -8.55 3.11 3.97
N VAL A 103 -7.92 2.89 5.12
CA VAL A 103 -7.49 3.96 6.06
C VAL A 103 -5.99 4.01 6.29
N ALA A 104 -5.25 2.98 5.89
CA ALA A 104 -3.81 2.98 5.92
C ALA A 104 -3.23 2.08 4.83
N THR A 105 -2.04 2.44 4.35
CA THR A 105 -1.23 1.65 3.43
C THR A 105 0.22 1.77 3.84
N ALA A 106 0.90 0.65 4.01
CA ALA A 106 2.36 0.61 4.09
C ALA A 106 2.92 -0.35 3.06
N VAL A 107 4.06 0.03 2.49
CA VAL A 107 4.89 -0.82 1.64
C VAL A 107 6.22 -0.99 2.36
N THR A 108 6.76 -2.20 2.31
CA THR A 108 8.06 -2.51 2.91
C THR A 108 9.12 -1.51 2.47
N GLN A 109 9.76 -0.88 3.45
CA GLN A 109 10.88 0.03 3.23
C GLN A 109 12.22 -0.69 3.27
N ASN A 110 12.22 -1.98 3.63
CA ASN A 110 13.42 -2.81 3.67
C ASN A 110 14.05 -2.87 2.28
N LYS A 111 15.12 -2.10 2.10
CA LYS A 111 16.11 -2.35 1.06
C LYS A 111 16.69 -3.72 1.39
N THR A 112 16.58 -4.65 0.46
CA THR A 112 17.25 -5.95 0.58
C THR A 112 18.76 -5.73 0.80
N ASP A 113 19.43 -6.67 1.47
CA ASP A 113 20.89 -6.84 1.32
C ASP A 113 21.26 -7.12 -0.16
N PHE A 114 20.29 -7.58 -0.94
CA PHE A 114 20.30 -7.69 -2.39
C PHE A 114 19.98 -6.39 -3.11
N MET A 115 20.34 -5.24 -2.55
CA MET A 115 20.57 -4.07 -3.40
C MET A 115 21.61 -4.53 -4.42
N LEU A 116 21.20 -4.72 -5.68
CA LEU A 116 22.12 -4.58 -6.80
C LEU A 116 22.66 -3.18 -6.59
N LYS A 117 23.83 -3.07 -5.93
CA LYS A 117 24.54 -1.81 -5.66
C LYS A 117 24.25 -0.98 -6.88
N THR A 118 23.49 0.09 -6.68
CA THR A 118 23.21 1.09 -7.70
C THR A 118 24.49 1.27 -8.48
N TYR A 119 24.58 0.64 -9.64
CA TYR A 119 25.70 0.79 -10.54
C TYR A 119 25.46 2.18 -11.09
N LYS A 120 25.92 3.19 -10.34
CA LYS A 120 26.07 4.55 -10.81
C LYS A 120 27.10 4.49 -11.93
N ASN A 121 26.69 4.10 -13.12
CA ASN A 121 27.53 4.09 -14.29
C ASN A 121 26.85 4.95 -15.35
N GLU A 122 27.25 6.20 -15.37
CA GLU A 122 27.18 7.03 -16.56
C GLU A 122 27.97 6.32 -17.68
N GLY A 123 27.36 6.16 -18.87
CA GLY A 123 28.00 5.57 -20.04
C GLY A 123 27.17 4.52 -20.79
N LYS A 124 27.75 3.95 -21.86
CA LYS A 124 27.13 3.01 -22.83
C LYS A 124 26.44 1.77 -22.21
N GLY A 125 26.68 1.46 -20.93
CA GLY A 125 26.00 0.40 -20.19
C GLY A 125 24.58 0.75 -19.74
N ALA A 126 24.24 2.03 -19.59
CA ALA A 126 22.93 2.47 -19.09
C ALA A 126 21.80 2.19 -20.10
N GLU A 127 22.07 2.31 -21.40
CA GLU A 127 21.08 2.07 -22.45
C GLU A 127 20.72 0.58 -22.59
N LEU A 128 21.73 -0.29 -22.59
CA LEU A 128 21.54 -1.75 -22.59
C LEU A 128 20.83 -2.22 -21.31
N GLN A 129 21.12 -1.62 -20.16
CA GLN A 129 20.42 -1.93 -18.91
C GLN A 129 18.99 -1.42 -18.90
N ASN A 130 18.71 -0.22 -19.40
CA ASN A 130 17.35 0.27 -19.58
C ASN A 130 16.56 -0.63 -20.55
N LYS A 131 17.21 -1.13 -21.61
CA LYS A 131 16.61 -2.08 -22.55
C LYS A 131 16.32 -3.43 -21.88
N ILE A 132 17.25 -3.97 -21.09
CA ILE A 132 17.04 -5.20 -20.32
C ILE A 132 15.98 -5.02 -19.22
N ARG A 133 15.97 -3.87 -18.55
CA ARG A 133 14.94 -3.50 -17.58
C ARG A 133 13.57 -3.46 -18.26
N ASN A 134 13.44 -2.77 -19.40
CA ASN A 134 12.18 -2.69 -20.14
C ASN A 134 11.69 -4.06 -20.65
N ILE A 135 12.60 -4.92 -21.15
CA ILE A 135 12.24 -6.29 -21.57
C ILE A 135 11.75 -7.11 -20.38
N ARG A 136 12.45 -7.04 -19.24
CA ARG A 136 12.09 -7.84 -18.06
C ARG A 136 10.91 -7.27 -17.26
N GLU A 137 10.69 -5.95 -17.29
CA GLU A 137 9.48 -5.31 -16.77
C GLU A 137 8.27 -5.72 -17.62
N LYS A 138 8.43 -5.80 -18.94
CA LYS A 138 7.39 -6.28 -19.87
C LYS A 138 7.03 -7.76 -19.62
N ASP A 139 8.01 -8.57 -19.23
CA ASP A 139 7.81 -9.99 -18.89
C ASP A 139 7.52 -10.25 -17.40
N GLY A 140 7.39 -9.20 -16.57
CA GLY A 140 7.08 -9.30 -15.13
C GLY A 140 8.20 -9.88 -14.25
N ALA A 141 9.44 -9.92 -14.72
CA ALA A 141 10.55 -10.70 -14.17
C ALA A 141 11.68 -9.86 -13.53
N PHE A 142 11.51 -8.56 -13.31
CA PHE A 142 12.56 -7.72 -12.71
C PHE A 142 12.07 -6.87 -11.55
N TYR A 143 12.68 -7.09 -10.39
CA TYR A 143 12.53 -6.30 -9.19
C TYR A 143 13.90 -5.92 -8.67
N SER A 144 14.12 -4.64 -8.40
CA SER A 144 15.41 -4.14 -7.90
C SER A 144 15.59 -4.36 -6.39
N ASP A 145 14.50 -4.54 -5.67
CA ASP A 145 14.40 -4.66 -4.21
C ASP A 145 12.99 -5.15 -3.79
N TYR A 146 12.77 -5.41 -2.50
CA TYR A 146 11.42 -5.74 -2.01
C TYR A 146 10.43 -4.57 -2.13
N ASN A 147 10.92 -3.32 -2.15
CA ASN A 147 10.07 -2.14 -2.29
C ASN A 147 9.37 -2.10 -3.66
N SER A 148 10.06 -2.47 -4.74
CA SER A 148 9.51 -2.55 -6.09
C SER A 148 8.47 -3.67 -6.22
N ILE A 149 8.72 -4.85 -5.63
CA ILE A 149 7.71 -5.93 -5.54
C ILE A 149 6.49 -5.42 -4.77
N GLY A 150 6.71 -4.78 -3.63
CA GLY A 150 5.64 -4.23 -2.81
C GLY A 150 4.83 -3.16 -3.55
N LYS A 151 5.48 -2.27 -4.31
CA LYS A 151 4.78 -1.29 -5.16
C LYS A 151 3.92 -1.98 -6.21
N ASP A 152 4.41 -3.01 -6.89
CA ASP A 152 3.62 -3.76 -7.86
C ASP A 152 2.43 -4.49 -7.22
N ALA A 153 2.63 -5.10 -6.06
CA ALA A 153 1.55 -5.68 -5.27
C ALA A 153 0.50 -4.61 -4.90
N LEU A 154 0.94 -3.42 -4.50
CA LEU A 154 0.05 -2.31 -4.18
C LEU A 154 -0.75 -1.84 -5.40
N LYS A 155 -0.16 -1.80 -6.61
CA LYS A 155 -0.89 -1.47 -7.85
C LYS A 155 -2.05 -2.45 -8.09
N LYS A 156 -1.78 -3.75 -7.94
CA LYS A 156 -2.81 -4.80 -8.07
C LYS A 156 -3.91 -4.61 -7.04
N ILE A 157 -3.56 -4.34 -5.78
CA ILE A 157 -4.56 -4.07 -4.74
C ILE A 157 -5.40 -2.84 -5.08
N TYR A 158 -4.78 -1.73 -5.50
CA TYR A 158 -5.53 -0.54 -5.91
C TYR A 158 -6.55 -0.88 -6.99
N LYS A 159 -6.12 -1.57 -8.05
CA LYS A 159 -6.99 -1.98 -9.15
C LYS A 159 -8.15 -2.86 -8.68
N ASP A 160 -7.87 -3.87 -7.87
CA ASP A 160 -8.88 -4.80 -7.33
C ASP A 160 -9.89 -4.13 -6.40
N ASP A 161 -9.49 -3.03 -5.76
CA ASP A 161 -10.24 -2.34 -4.72
C ASP A 161 -11.18 -1.26 -5.29
N LEU A 162 -10.95 -0.72 -6.49
CA LEU A 162 -11.69 0.45 -7.01
C LEU A 162 -13.23 0.26 -7.05
N ASP A 163 -13.70 -0.94 -7.39
CA ASP A 163 -15.13 -1.30 -7.50
C ASP A 163 -15.75 -1.79 -6.16
N LYS A 164 -14.92 -2.04 -5.13
CA LYS A 164 -15.33 -2.70 -3.87
C LYS A 164 -15.11 -1.84 -2.64
N CYS A 165 -14.13 -0.96 -2.71
CA CYS A 165 -13.59 -0.18 -1.60
C CYS A 165 -13.45 1.28 -2.03
N TRP A 166 -13.24 2.14 -1.06
CA TRP A 166 -12.85 3.52 -1.31
C TRP A 166 -11.71 3.98 -0.41
N THR A 167 -11.00 5.03 -0.81
CA THR A 167 -9.85 5.56 -0.09
C THR A 167 -9.80 7.08 -0.22
N GLU A 168 -9.22 7.75 0.78
CA GLU A 168 -8.79 9.14 0.66
C GLU A 168 -7.29 9.16 0.36
N VAL A 169 -6.85 9.95 -0.61
CA VAL A 169 -5.43 10.08 -0.98
C VAL A 169 -5.05 11.56 -1.15
N SER A 170 -3.76 11.84 -1.04
CA SER A 170 -3.18 13.18 -1.20
C SER A 170 -1.78 13.12 -1.78
N GLY A 171 -1.35 14.19 -2.45
CA GLY A 171 0.04 14.42 -2.85
C GLY A 171 0.67 13.24 -3.60
N LEU A 172 1.76 12.71 -3.05
CA LEU A 172 2.50 11.59 -3.66
C LEU A 172 1.68 10.31 -3.78
N SER A 173 0.78 10.03 -2.82
CA SER A 173 -0.06 8.82 -2.86
C SER A 173 -1.08 8.90 -4.00
N GLU A 174 -1.67 10.07 -4.22
CA GLU A 174 -2.56 10.29 -5.37
C GLU A 174 -1.80 10.19 -6.69
N LYS A 175 -0.64 10.83 -6.79
CA LYS A 175 0.21 10.75 -7.98
C LYS A 175 0.60 9.30 -8.28
N PHE A 176 0.96 8.52 -7.26
CA PHE A 176 1.24 7.09 -7.41
C PHE A 176 0.03 6.32 -7.93
N LEU A 177 -1.15 6.52 -7.33
CA LEU A 177 -2.40 5.88 -7.77
C LEU A 177 -2.68 6.17 -9.24
N LEU A 178 -2.71 7.44 -9.63
CA LEU A 178 -3.11 7.85 -10.98
C LEU A 178 -2.09 7.47 -12.06
N ASN A 179 -0.79 7.42 -11.72
CA ASN A 179 0.26 7.02 -12.66
C ASN A 179 0.29 5.51 -12.90
N ASN A 180 -0.10 4.71 -11.89
CA ASN A 180 0.03 3.25 -11.97
C ASN A 180 -1.30 2.51 -12.14
N VAL A 181 -2.42 3.18 -11.88
CA VAL A 181 -3.78 2.65 -12.07
C VAL A 181 -4.62 3.77 -12.73
N PRO A 182 -4.41 4.07 -14.02
CA PRO A 182 -5.05 5.19 -14.71
C PRO A 182 -6.58 5.14 -14.69
N GLU A 183 -7.16 3.94 -14.65
CA GLU A 183 -8.60 3.72 -14.54
C GLU A 183 -9.20 4.31 -13.25
N ALA A 184 -8.40 4.55 -12.20
CA ALA A 184 -8.84 5.20 -10.98
C ALA A 184 -9.48 6.58 -11.24
N LYS A 185 -9.14 7.26 -12.34
CA LYS A 185 -9.78 8.52 -12.74
C LYS A 185 -11.30 8.38 -12.92
N ASN A 186 -11.77 7.21 -13.32
CA ASN A 186 -13.20 6.92 -13.51
C ASN A 186 -13.92 6.62 -12.19
N TYR A 187 -13.17 6.49 -11.09
CA TYR A 187 -13.67 6.18 -9.75
C TYR A 187 -13.48 7.35 -8.78
N LYS A 188 -13.33 8.59 -9.28
CA LYS A 188 -13.31 9.77 -8.42
C LYS A 188 -14.67 9.91 -7.72
N ILE A 189 -14.64 10.12 -6.41
CA ILE A 189 -15.86 10.32 -5.62
C ILE A 189 -16.05 11.83 -5.42
N PRO A 190 -17.18 12.41 -5.89
CA PRO A 190 -17.47 13.84 -5.69
C PRO A 190 -17.38 14.24 -4.22
N TYR A 191 -16.76 15.38 -3.91
CA TYR A 191 -16.58 15.79 -2.51
C TYR A 191 -17.93 15.97 -1.80
N LYS A 192 -19.00 16.38 -2.51
CA LYS A 192 -20.35 16.49 -1.96
C LYS A 192 -20.87 15.17 -1.39
N ILE A 193 -20.49 14.03 -1.98
CA ILE A 193 -20.81 12.71 -1.45
C ILE A 193 -19.99 12.44 -0.18
N ILE A 194 -18.70 12.77 -0.22
CA ILE A 194 -17.80 12.63 0.93
C ILE A 194 -18.26 13.51 2.12
N LYS A 195 -18.77 14.71 1.86
CA LYS A 195 -19.38 15.62 2.84
C LYS A 195 -20.58 15.00 3.53
N LYS A 196 -21.50 14.38 2.78
CA LYS A 196 -22.64 13.63 3.35
C LYS A 196 -22.19 12.47 4.25
N VAL A 197 -21.10 11.82 3.90
CA VAL A 197 -20.55 10.64 4.60
C VAL A 197 -19.84 11.00 5.91
N PHE A 198 -19.13 12.13 5.95
CA PHE A 198 -18.44 12.56 7.16
C PHE A 198 -19.23 13.59 7.99
N GLY A 199 -20.31 14.14 7.46
CA GLY A 199 -21.03 15.26 8.06
C GLY A 199 -20.19 16.55 8.04
N ASP A 200 -20.50 17.47 8.94
CA ASP A 200 -19.86 18.78 9.05
C ASP A 200 -18.49 18.74 9.74
N GLU A 201 -18.13 17.61 10.38
CA GLU A 201 -16.99 17.49 11.29
C GLU A 201 -15.61 17.52 10.60
N ALA A 202 -15.56 17.44 9.27
CA ALA A 202 -14.34 17.04 8.58
C ALA A 202 -13.81 18.03 7.53
N PHE A 203 -14.54 19.09 7.18
CA PHE A 203 -14.21 19.93 6.03
C PHE A 203 -13.99 21.38 6.43
N LEU A 204 -12.86 21.93 6.01
CA LEU A 204 -12.55 23.33 6.24
C LEU A 204 -13.03 24.22 5.10
N GLU A 205 -12.81 23.79 3.87
CA GLU A 205 -13.03 24.59 2.67
C GLU A 205 -13.45 23.66 1.53
N ASP A 206 -14.57 24.00 0.88
CA ASP A 206 -14.97 23.44 -0.40
C ASP A 206 -14.07 24.08 -1.48
N ASP A 207 -12.90 23.49 -1.75
CA ASP A 207 -12.03 23.89 -2.87
C ASP A 207 -12.61 23.30 -4.17
N ASP A 208 -13.85 23.72 -4.49
CA ASP A 208 -14.74 23.17 -5.53
C ASP A 208 -14.39 23.62 -6.95
N THR A 209 -13.10 23.80 -7.23
CA THR A 209 -12.70 24.12 -8.61
C THR A 209 -12.87 22.92 -9.53
N ASP A 210 -12.77 21.70 -9.00
CA ASP A 210 -12.87 20.46 -9.77
C ASP A 210 -14.02 19.52 -9.37
N GLY A 211 -14.78 19.80 -8.31
CA GLY A 211 -15.85 18.91 -7.84
C GLY A 211 -15.41 17.67 -7.05
N TYR A 212 -14.10 17.47 -6.83
CA TYR A 212 -13.54 16.26 -6.20
C TYR A 212 -12.55 16.55 -5.07
N THR A 213 -12.01 17.76 -5.01
CA THR A 213 -11.00 18.17 -4.03
C THR A 213 -11.66 18.75 -2.79
N TYR A 214 -11.11 18.42 -1.62
CA TYR A 214 -11.54 18.97 -0.34
C TYR A 214 -10.38 19.01 0.65
N THR A 215 -10.49 19.86 1.68
CA THR A 215 -9.48 19.97 2.74
C THR A 215 -9.99 19.40 4.05
N ARG A 216 -9.20 18.54 4.71
CA ARG A 216 -9.50 17.98 6.05
C ARG A 216 -8.42 18.33 7.06
N ILE A 217 -8.81 18.40 8.33
CA ILE A 217 -7.86 18.42 9.44
C ILE A 217 -7.48 16.98 9.81
N ILE A 218 -6.20 16.67 9.80
CA ILE A 218 -5.62 15.41 10.28
C ILE A 218 -4.43 15.81 11.15
N GLY A 219 -4.37 15.32 12.39
CA GLY A 219 -3.30 15.71 13.33
C GLY A 219 -3.18 17.21 13.58
N GLY A 220 -4.27 17.97 13.52
CA GLY A 220 -4.25 19.43 13.62
C GLY A 220 -3.77 20.17 12.36
N ASN A 221 -3.41 19.45 11.29
CA ASN A 221 -2.90 20.02 10.04
C ASN A 221 -3.93 19.95 8.91
N LYS A 222 -3.95 20.98 8.04
CA LYS A 222 -4.79 20.98 6.83
C LYS A 222 -4.18 20.09 5.76
N HIS A 223 -4.97 19.16 5.21
CA HIS A 223 -4.57 18.32 4.08
C HIS A 223 -5.59 18.38 2.95
N LYS A 224 -5.13 18.74 1.73
CA LYS A 224 -5.91 18.57 0.51
C LYS A 224 -6.01 17.08 0.17
N LYS A 225 -7.22 16.60 -0.06
CA LYS A 225 -7.55 15.20 -0.30
C LYS A 225 -8.45 15.07 -1.53
N ARG A 226 -8.38 13.90 -2.15
CA ARG A 226 -9.40 13.40 -3.08
C ARG A 226 -9.78 11.98 -2.66
N ALA A 227 -11.03 11.60 -2.94
CA ALA A 227 -11.51 10.25 -2.70
C ALA A 227 -11.64 9.46 -4.00
N TYR A 228 -11.26 8.20 -3.96
CA TYR A 228 -11.33 7.27 -5.10
C TYR A 228 -11.91 5.94 -4.68
N GLY A 229 -12.67 5.32 -5.58
CA GLY A 229 -13.25 3.98 -5.42
C GLY A 229 -14.78 4.00 -5.41
N THR A 230 -15.36 3.01 -4.75
CA THR A 230 -16.82 2.81 -4.66
C THR A 230 -17.29 2.93 -3.22
N ILE A 231 -18.18 3.88 -2.99
CA ILE A 231 -18.83 4.11 -1.69
C ILE A 231 -20.20 3.44 -1.65
N LYS A 232 -20.57 2.87 -0.50
CA LYS A 232 -21.89 2.28 -0.27
C LYS A 232 -22.59 3.08 0.82
N ILE A 233 -23.61 3.84 0.44
CA ILE A 233 -24.41 4.72 1.32
C ILE A 233 -25.74 4.03 1.59
#